data_AF-S7V9F3-F1
#
_entry.id   AF-S7V9F3-F1
#
_cell.length_a   1.000
_cell.length_b   1.000
_cell.length_c   1.000
_cell.angle_alpha   90.00
_cell.angle_beta   90.00
_cell.angle_gamma   90.00
#
_symmetry.space_group_name_H-M   'P 1'
#
loop_
_entity.id
_entity.type
_entity.pdbx_description
1 polymer ?
#
loop_
_entity_poly.entity_id
_entity_poly.type
_entity_poly.pdbx_seq_one_letter_code
_entity_poly.pdbx_strand_id
1 'polypeptide(L)'
;MLQIFGWLSFALVNLFFVSMARGITPIQIGAYISLAIFYFVSTHFFRYLIKNKSWLEFPIAKLISHVLIAVLILGVLNTISQILINWIFGTLHVPQDFSPLVIIVNLFTSFLYYSLWALLYFLFIF
;
A
#
# COMPACT_ATOMS: atom_id res chain seq x y z
N MET A 1 -2.50 2.11 16.42
CA MET A 1 -3.62 1.15 16.19
C MET A 1 -4.11 1.19 14.75
N LEU A 2 -4.41 2.38 14.17
CA LEU A 2 -4.87 2.52 12.78
C LEU A 2 -4.01 1.76 11.75
N GLN A 3 -2.67 1.80 11.85
CA GLN A 3 -1.78 1.10 10.91
C GLN A 3 -1.93 -0.43 11.00
N ILE A 4 -1.93 -0.99 12.21
CA ILE A 4 -1.99 -2.45 12.41
C ILE A 4 -3.36 -2.96 11.95
N PHE A 5 -4.45 -2.36 12.46
CA PHE A 5 -5.80 -2.78 12.12
C PHE A 5 -6.16 -2.50 10.66
N GLY A 6 -5.72 -1.37 10.10
CA GLY A 6 -5.99 -1.01 8.70
C GLY A 6 -5.37 -2.00 7.73
N TRP A 7 -4.06 -2.27 7.86
CA TRP A 7 -3.37 -3.17 6.92
C TRP A 7 -3.71 -4.65 7.15
N LEU A 8 -4.01 -5.04 8.38
CA LEU A 8 -4.57 -6.37 8.65
C LEU A 8 -5.96 -6.52 8.03
N SER A 9 -6.83 -5.52 8.18
CA SER A 9 -8.16 -5.54 7.55
C SER A 9 -8.06 -5.61 6.03
N PHE A 10 -7.12 -4.88 5.43
CA PHE A 10 -6.82 -4.99 4.01
C PHE A 10 -6.50 -6.44 3.60
N ALA A 11 -5.61 -7.14 4.32
CA ALA A 11 -5.30 -8.55 4.02
C ALA A 11 -6.52 -9.45 4.15
N LEU A 12 -7.27 -9.31 5.26
CA LEU A 12 -8.45 -10.15 5.54
C LEU A 12 -9.56 -9.95 4.51
N VAL A 13 -9.84 -8.70 4.12
CA VAL A 13 -10.85 -8.38 3.10
C VAL A 13 -10.46 -8.97 1.74
N ASN A 14 -9.18 -8.87 1.35
CA ASN A 14 -8.72 -9.48 0.11
C ASN A 14 -8.84 -11.00 0.15
N LEU A 15 -8.42 -11.64 1.26
CA LEU A 15 -8.56 -13.08 1.43
C LEU A 15 -10.01 -13.55 1.40
N PHE A 16 -10.94 -12.77 1.96
CA PHE A 16 -12.37 -13.03 1.87
C PHE A 16 -12.88 -13.00 0.42
N PHE A 17 -12.48 -12.02 -0.38
CA PHE A 17 -12.86 -12.01 -1.80
C PHE A 17 -12.27 -13.19 -2.57
N VAL A 18 -11.02 -13.54 -2.29
CA VAL A 18 -10.38 -14.71 -2.91
C VAL A 18 -11.07 -16.01 -2.50
N SER A 19 -11.49 -16.14 -1.24
CA SER A 19 -12.22 -17.32 -0.76
C SER A 19 -13.54 -17.53 -1.49
N MET A 20 -14.28 -16.45 -1.75
CA MET A 20 -15.53 -16.51 -2.50
C MET A 20 -15.33 -16.90 -3.96
N ALA A 21 -14.22 -16.48 -4.58
CA ALA A 21 -13.98 -16.71 -6.00
C ALA A 21 -13.45 -18.11 -6.33
N ARG A 22 -12.53 -18.64 -5.52
CA ARG A 22 -11.75 -19.85 -5.89
C ARG A 22 -11.16 -20.62 -4.70
N GLY A 23 -11.60 -20.32 -3.48
CA GLY A 23 -11.02 -20.88 -2.25
C GLY A 23 -9.66 -20.25 -1.89
N ILE A 24 -9.26 -20.41 -0.62
CA ILE A 24 -8.01 -19.86 -0.09
C ILE A 24 -6.91 -20.93 -0.15
N THR A 25 -5.75 -20.57 -0.70
CA THR A 25 -4.52 -21.38 -0.60
C THR A 25 -3.51 -20.76 0.37
N PRO A 26 -2.61 -21.57 0.97
CA PRO A 26 -1.52 -21.05 1.81
C PRO A 26 -0.63 -20.01 1.10
N ILE A 27 -0.47 -20.17 -0.23
CA ILE A 27 0.28 -19.24 -1.07
C ILE A 27 -0.39 -17.85 -1.08
N GLN A 28 -1.72 -17.81 -1.25
CA GLN A 28 -2.46 -16.55 -1.24
C GLN A 28 -2.43 -15.87 0.13
N ILE A 29 -2.54 -16.65 1.22
CA ILE A 29 -2.39 -16.14 2.59
C ILE A 29 -1.02 -15.48 2.75
N GLY A 30 0.05 -16.18 2.38
CA GLY A 30 1.41 -15.64 2.46
C GLY A 30 1.59 -14.37 1.62
N ALA A 31 1.08 -14.35 0.39
CA ALA A 31 1.19 -13.20 -0.50
C ALA A 31 0.47 -11.95 0.04
N TYR A 32 -0.79 -12.07 0.47
CA TYR A 32 -1.55 -10.94 1.01
C TYR A 32 -1.01 -10.46 2.36
N ILE A 33 -0.55 -11.37 3.23
CA ILE A 33 0.11 -10.99 4.47
C ILE A 33 1.42 -10.24 4.18
N SER A 34 2.22 -10.71 3.22
CA SER A 34 3.46 -10.04 2.81
C SER A 34 3.19 -8.61 2.29
N LEU A 35 2.13 -8.46 1.49
CA LEU A 35 1.72 -7.15 0.98
C LEU A 35 1.22 -6.23 2.10
N ALA A 36 0.45 -6.75 3.06
CA ALA A 36 0.01 -5.99 4.23
C ALA A 36 1.18 -5.56 5.13
N ILE A 37 2.18 -6.43 5.32
CA ILE A 37 3.42 -6.08 6.01
C ILE A 37 4.14 -4.95 5.27
N PHE A 38 4.22 -5.01 3.94
CA PHE A 38 4.82 -3.94 3.15
C PHE A 38 4.08 -2.61 3.34
N TYR A 39 2.74 -2.59 3.26
CA TYR A 39 1.96 -1.39 3.55
C TYR A 39 2.18 -0.87 4.98
N PHE A 40 2.26 -1.77 5.97
CA PHE A 40 2.54 -1.40 7.35
C PHE A 40 3.92 -0.73 7.49
N VAL A 41 4.98 -1.37 6.98
CA VAL A 41 6.35 -0.86 7.09
C VAL A 41 6.50 0.46 6.34
N SER A 42 6.02 0.54 5.10
CA SER A 42 6.10 1.74 4.27
C SER A 42 5.35 2.93 4.88
N THR A 43 4.15 2.72 5.42
CA THR A 43 3.41 3.80 6.11
C THR A 43 4.01 4.14 7.47
N HIS A 44 4.63 3.19 8.17
CA HIS A 44 5.39 3.48 9.38
C HIS A 44 6.58 4.39 9.09
N PHE A 45 7.32 4.10 8.02
CA PHE A 45 8.40 4.96 7.55
C PHE A 45 7.88 6.32 7.09
N PHE A 46 6.75 6.37 6.37
CA PHE A 46 6.15 7.62 5.94
C PHE A 46 5.73 8.51 7.13
N ARG A 47 5.12 7.90 8.16
CA ARG A 47 4.82 8.57 9.43
C ARG A 47 6.09 9.16 10.07
N TYR A 48 7.17 8.39 10.10
CA TYR A 48 8.44 8.83 10.63
C TYR A 48 8.98 10.04 9.84
N LEU A 49 8.91 10.02 8.50
CA LEU A 49 9.29 11.17 7.67
C LEU A 49 8.46 12.42 7.98
N ILE A 50 7.14 12.30 8.07
CA ILE A 50 6.24 13.42 8.38
C ILE A 50 6.64 14.09 9.71
N LYS A 51 6.92 13.29 10.75
CA LYS A 51 7.31 13.79 12.07
C LYS A 51 8.71 14.39 12.07
N ASN A 52 9.70 13.68 11.54
CA ASN A 52 11.11 14.08 11.65
C ASN A 52 11.47 15.27 10.73
N LYS A 53 10.64 15.55 9.73
CA LYS A 53 10.82 16.69 8.83
C LYS A 53 9.84 17.84 9.12
N SER A 54 9.13 17.79 10.25
CA SER A 54 8.15 18.82 10.67
C SER A 54 7.16 19.21 9.58
N TRP A 55 6.63 18.24 8.83
CA TRP A 55 5.73 18.56 7.71
C TRP A 55 4.45 19.27 8.16
N LEU A 56 4.01 19.06 9.41
CA LEU A 56 2.85 19.73 9.98
C LEU A 56 3.04 21.25 10.14
N GLU A 57 4.28 21.73 10.13
CA GLU A 57 4.60 23.17 10.18
C GLU A 57 4.62 23.80 8.78
N PHE A 58 4.47 23.01 7.71
CA PHE A 58 4.45 23.53 6.36
C PHE A 58 3.14 24.28 6.06
N PRO A 59 3.19 25.32 5.22
CA PRO A 59 1.99 25.87 4.61
C PRO A 59 1.20 24.76 3.89
N ILE A 60 -0.13 24.83 3.94
CA ILE A 60 -1.04 23.78 3.41
C ILE A 60 -0.66 23.37 1.98
N ALA A 61 -0.41 24.33 1.08
CA ALA A 61 -0.02 24.04 -0.31
C ALA A 61 1.29 23.22 -0.41
N LYS A 62 2.27 23.52 0.45
CA LYS A 62 3.54 22.78 0.50
C LYS A 62 3.34 21.40 1.14
N LEU A 63 2.51 21.28 2.17
CA LEU A 63 2.17 20.00 2.77
C LEU A 63 1.51 19.06 1.74
N ILE A 64 0.51 19.55 1.01
CA ILE A 64 -0.19 18.77 -0.02
C ILE A 64 0.78 18.28 -1.09
N SER A 65 1.65 19.14 -1.62
CA SER A 65 2.60 18.73 -2.66
C SER A 65 3.58 17.66 -2.17
N HIS A 66 4.10 17.78 -0.94
CA HIS A 66 5.01 16.79 -0.35
C HIS A 66 4.31 15.46 -0.10
N VAL A 67 3.07 15.48 0.38
CA VAL A 67 2.25 14.28 0.58
C VAL A 67 1.97 13.60 -0.75
N LEU A 68 1.56 14.33 -1.79
CA LEU A 68 1.30 13.76 -3.11
C LEU A 68 2.56 13.10 -3.70
N ILE A 69 3.72 13.76 -3.61
CA ILE A 69 4.99 13.19 -4.08
C ILE A 69 5.33 11.91 -3.30
N ALA A 70 5.19 11.92 -1.97
CA ALA A 70 5.47 10.74 -1.16
C ALA A 70 4.52 9.58 -1.46
N VAL A 71 3.22 9.84 -1.61
CA VAL A 71 2.20 8.85 -1.98
C VAL A 71 2.49 8.25 -3.36
N LEU A 72 2.92 9.06 -4.34
CA LEU A 72 3.34 8.57 -5.66
C LEU A 72 4.55 7.63 -5.56
N ILE A 73 5.59 8.03 -4.81
CA ILE A 73 6.78 7.21 -4.60
C ILE A 73 6.40 5.89 -3.91
N LEU A 74 5.59 5.95 -2.86
CA LEU A 74 5.09 4.78 -2.14
C LEU A 74 4.25 3.87 -3.04
N GLY A 75 3.44 4.44 -3.94
CA GLY A 75 2.69 3.70 -4.94
C GLY A 75 3.61 2.89 -5.86
N VAL A 76 4.66 3.53 -6.40
CA VAL A 76 5.67 2.85 -7.24
C VAL A 76 6.36 1.71 -6.47
N LEU A 77 6.82 2.00 -5.24
CA LEU A 77 7.47 0.99 -4.40
C LEU A 77 6.53 -0.18 -4.06
N ASN A 78 5.24 0.09 -3.89
CA ASN A 78 4.24 -0.95 -3.67
C ASN A 78 4.03 -1.83 -4.89
N THR A 79 3.89 -1.25 -6.08
CA THR A 79 3.79 -2.01 -7.33
C THR A 79 5.01 -2.90 -7.55
N ILE A 80 6.22 -2.40 -7.29
CA ILE A 80 7.45 -3.20 -7.33
C ILE A 80 7.38 -4.35 -6.32
N SER A 81 6.94 -4.07 -5.10
CA SER A 81 6.81 -5.08 -4.05
C SER A 81 5.79 -6.14 -4.39
N GLN A 82 4.68 -5.78 -5.02
CA GLN A 82 3.67 -6.73 -5.50
C GLN A 82 4.25 -7.67 -6.55
N ILE A 83 5.04 -7.17 -7.51
CA ILE A 83 5.74 -8.00 -8.50
C ILE A 83 6.73 -8.95 -7.80
N LEU A 84 7.51 -8.45 -6.83
CA LEU A 84 8.47 -9.26 -6.08
C LEU A 84 7.77 -10.34 -5.24
N ILE A 85 6.66 -10.02 -4.59
CA ILE A 85 5.84 -10.98 -3.83
C ILE A 85 5.32 -12.05 -4.78
N ASN A 86 4.73 -11.67 -5.91
CA ASN A 86 4.25 -12.64 -6.90
C ASN A 86 5.38 -13.57 -7.39
N TRP A 87 6.58 -13.02 -7.58
CA TRP A 87 7.74 -13.81 -7.97
C TRP A 87 8.17 -14.82 -6.88
N ILE A 88 8.31 -14.36 -5.63
CA ILE A 88 8.70 -15.18 -4.48
C ILE A 88 7.70 -16.31 -4.22
N PHE A 89 6.40 -16.04 -4.36
CA PHE A 89 5.34 -17.01 -4.14
C PHE A 89 5.02 -17.88 -5.36
N GLY A 90 5.73 -17.70 -6.48
CA GLY A 90 5.53 -18.48 -7.71
C GLY A 90 4.21 -18.19 -8.41
N THR A 91 3.60 -17.04 -8.16
CA THR A 91 2.33 -16.59 -8.76
C THR A 91 2.52 -15.53 -9.85
N LEU A 92 3.76 -15.19 -10.19
CA LEU A 92 4.09 -14.21 -11.22
C LEU A 92 3.71 -14.75 -12.61
N HIS A 93 2.80 -14.05 -13.29
CA HIS A 93 2.45 -14.30 -14.67
C HIS A 93 2.96 -13.17 -15.56
N VAL A 94 4.18 -13.30 -16.09
CA VAL A 94 4.92 -12.22 -16.76
C VAL A 94 4.10 -11.44 -17.81
N PRO A 95 3.40 -12.08 -18.77
CA PRO A 95 2.61 -11.34 -19.75
C PRO A 95 1.48 -10.47 -19.18
N GLN A 96 0.95 -10.84 -18.02
CA GLN A 96 -0.20 -10.17 -17.40
C GLN A 96 0.29 -9.13 -16.39
N ASP A 97 1.19 -9.53 -15.50
CA ASP A 97 1.68 -8.68 -14.40
C ASP A 97 2.54 -7.51 -14.88
N PHE A 98 3.23 -7.65 -16.02
CA PHE A 98 3.98 -6.57 -16.66
C PHE A 98 3.17 -5.81 -17.73
N SER A 99 1.89 -6.14 -17.92
CA SER A 99 1.07 -5.39 -18.86
C SER A 99 0.92 -3.93 -18.37
N PRO A 100 1.03 -2.92 -19.27
CA PRO A 100 0.92 -1.52 -18.87
C PRO A 100 -0.36 -1.21 -18.09
N LEU A 101 -1.47 -1.85 -18.47
CA LEU A 101 -2.75 -1.69 -17.79
C LEU A 101 -2.69 -2.17 -16.32
N VAL A 102 -2.15 -3.37 -16.07
CA VAL A 102 -2.04 -3.91 -14.70
C VAL A 102 -1.10 -3.06 -13.84
N ILE A 103 0.02 -2.60 -14.40
CA ILE A 103 0.95 -1.70 -13.69
C ILE A 103 0.25 -0.39 -13.31
N ILE A 104 -0.48 0.23 -14.24
CA ILE A 104 -1.22 1.48 -13.98
C ILE A 104 -2.30 1.26 -12.93
N VAL A 105 -3.05 0.16 -13.00
CA VAL A 105 -4.09 -0.17 -12.03
C VAL A 105 -3.49 -0.39 -10.64
N ASN A 106 -2.37 -1.12 -10.53
CA ASN A 106 -1.68 -1.36 -9.26
C ASN A 106 -1.13 -0.06 -8.67
N LEU A 107 -0.54 0.80 -9.52
CA LEU A 107 -0.02 2.10 -9.12
C LEU A 107 -1.15 3.00 -8.60
N PHE A 108 -2.26 3.09 -9.34
CA PHE A 108 -3.41 3.90 -8.97
C PHE A 108 -4.08 3.39 -7.69
N THR A 109 -4.27 2.08 -7.57
CA THR A 109 -4.84 1.44 -6.36
C THR A 109 -3.96 1.71 -5.14
N SER A 110 -2.64 1.56 -5.29
CA SER A 110 -1.70 1.86 -4.21
C SER A 110 -1.71 3.35 -3.84
N PHE A 111 -1.75 4.24 -4.84
CA PHE A 111 -1.88 5.67 -4.63
C PHE A 111 -3.14 6.00 -3.80
N LEU A 112 -4.28 5.38 -4.11
CA LEU A 112 -5.52 5.56 -3.35
C LEU A 112 -5.38 5.10 -1.90
N TYR A 113 -4.83 3.90 -1.66
CA TYR A 113 -4.65 3.41 -0.30
C TYR A 113 -3.71 4.27 0.53
N TYR A 114 -2.58 4.71 -0.02
CA TYR A 114 -1.68 5.62 0.69
C TYR A 114 -2.29 7.01 0.90
N SER A 115 -3.07 7.52 -0.07
CA SER A 115 -3.78 8.79 0.07
C SER A 115 -4.82 8.73 1.18
N LEU A 116 -5.63 7.66 1.22
CA LEU A 116 -6.61 7.43 2.28
C LEU A 116 -5.94 7.30 3.64
N TRP A 117 -4.84 6.55 3.71
CA TRP A 117 -4.07 6.44 4.94
C TRP A 117 -3.54 7.80 5.40
N ALA A 118 -2.98 8.60 4.49
CA ALA A 118 -2.46 9.94 4.79
C ALA A 118 -3.57 10.87 5.29
N LEU A 119 -4.73 10.88 4.63
CA LEU A 119 -5.91 11.65 5.04
C LEU A 119 -6.33 11.28 6.46
N LEU A 120 -6.49 9.98 6.76
CA LEU A 120 -6.83 9.53 8.10
C LEU A 120 -5.75 9.91 9.12
N TYR A 121 -4.47 9.78 8.76
CA TYR A 121 -3.36 10.16 9.63
C TYR A 121 -3.43 11.63 10.01
N PHE A 122 -3.62 12.54 9.04
CA PHE A 122 -3.76 13.97 9.33
C PHE A 122 -5.05 14.30 10.09
N LEU A 123 -6.16 13.59 9.83
CA LEU A 123 -7.41 13.79 10.56
C LEU A 123 -7.32 13.43 12.05
N PHE A 124 -6.58 12.37 12.41
CA PHE A 124 -6.47 11.89 13.79
C PHE A 124 -5.25 12.46 14.55
N ILE A 125 -4.39 13.23 13.89
CA ILE A 125 -3.26 13.89 14.55
C ILE A 125 -3.64 15.25 15.13
N PHE A 126 -4.71 15.85 14.59
CA PHE A 126 -5.44 16.97 15.15
C PHE A 126 -6.52 16.45 16.12
#